data_AF-A0A432WH61-F1
#
_entry.id   AF-A0A432WH61-F1
#
_cell.length_a   1.000
_cell.length_b   1.000
_cell.length_c   1.000
_cell.angle_alpha   90.00
_cell.angle_beta   90.00
_cell.angle_gamma   90.00
#
_symmetry.space_group_name_H-M   'P 1'
#
loop_
_entity.id
_entity.type
_entity.pdbx_description
1 polymer ?
#
loop_
_entity_poly.entity_id
_entity_poly.type
_entity_poly.pdbx_seq_one_letter_code
_entity_poly.pdbx_strand_id
1 'polypeptide(L)'
;MPFRRLLNLLSLFALIASSAQAESGKGAADNKYTLSTSLWTTHFNPQPDHNNTQHFIGFERRGDNMVSIPLNTRFPALNNATPLLGFAFFNNSFSQSSVYAYAGYDYNFWQRENSAMFAKVTAGFIHGYRNEYQDKVPFNHFGTSPAAVPSLGFRYKQMNAELAVLGVSGAMLLIGYNF
;
A
#
# COMPACT_ATOMS: atom_id res chain seq x y z
N MET A 1 2.92 -26.76 1.31
CA MET A 1 3.41 -26.10 0.09
C MET A 1 3.55 -24.54 0.12
N PRO A 2 3.41 -23.79 1.24
CA PRO A 2 3.52 -22.31 1.19
C PRO A 2 4.96 -21.77 1.21
N PHE A 3 5.90 -22.48 1.83
CA PHE A 3 7.27 -21.99 2.09
C PHE A 3 8.10 -21.77 0.81
N ARG A 4 8.02 -22.69 -0.16
CA ARG A 4 8.72 -22.57 -1.46
C ARG A 4 8.22 -21.39 -2.31
N ARG A 5 6.95 -21.02 -2.17
CA ARG A 5 6.36 -19.89 -2.92
C ARG A 5 6.71 -18.54 -2.30
N LEU A 6 6.79 -18.47 -0.97
CA LEU A 6 7.32 -17.29 -0.27
C LEU A 6 8.79 -17.04 -0.63
N LEU A 7 9.61 -18.10 -0.70
CA LEU A 7 11.00 -18.01 -1.16
C LEU A 7 11.11 -17.47 -2.59
N ASN A 8 10.22 -17.90 -3.49
CA ASN A 8 10.21 -17.44 -4.89
C ASN A 8 9.77 -15.97 -5.03
N LEU A 9 8.84 -15.51 -4.20
CA LEU A 9 8.44 -14.09 -4.16
C LEU A 9 9.54 -13.23 -3.54
N LEU A 10 10.21 -13.72 -2.49
CA LEU A 10 11.37 -13.06 -1.89
C LEU A 10 12.55 -12.99 -2.86
N SER A 11 12.78 -14.02 -3.68
CA SER A 11 13.85 -14.00 -4.67
C SER A 11 13.53 -13.10 -5.87
N LEU A 12 12.27 -13.01 -6.31
CA LEU A 12 11.84 -12.04 -7.30
C LEU A 12 11.95 -10.60 -6.76
N PHE A 13 11.55 -10.38 -5.51
CA PHE A 13 11.73 -9.11 -4.81
C PHE A 13 13.21 -8.74 -4.67
N ALA A 14 14.07 -9.71 -4.33
CA ALA A 14 15.52 -9.52 -4.27
C ALA A 14 16.12 -9.20 -5.65
N LEU A 15 15.62 -9.80 -6.74
CA LEU A 15 16.07 -9.47 -8.10
C LEU A 15 15.70 -8.03 -8.50
N ILE A 16 14.47 -7.59 -8.20
CA ILE A 16 14.02 -6.22 -8.49
C ILE A 16 14.74 -5.20 -7.59
N ALA A 17 14.99 -5.53 -6.33
CA ALA A 17 15.79 -4.71 -5.43
C ALA A 17 17.25 -4.61 -5.89
N SER A 18 17.81 -5.68 -6.46
CA SER A 18 19.19 -5.71 -6.97
C SER A 18 19.38 -4.85 -8.23
N SER A 19 18.37 -4.73 -9.10
CA SER A 19 18.43 -3.83 -10.26
C SER A 19 18.19 -2.36 -9.89
N ALA A 20 17.48 -2.10 -8.79
CA ALA A 20 17.29 -0.76 -8.23
C ALA A 20 18.51 -0.23 -7.45
N GLN A 21 19.44 -1.11 -7.08
CA GLN A 21 20.66 -0.78 -6.33
C GLN A 21 21.69 0.07 -7.13
N ALA A 22 21.42 0.41 -8.39
CA ALA A 22 22.35 1.14 -9.25
C ALA A 22 22.52 2.64 -8.91
N GLU A 23 21.69 3.24 -8.04
CA GLU A 23 21.84 4.63 -7.60
C GLU A 23 21.87 4.77 -6.06
N SER A 24 22.73 4.02 -5.37
CA SER A 24 22.94 4.21 -3.93
C SER A 24 23.81 5.44 -3.64
N GLY A 25 23.21 6.63 -3.68
CA GLY A 25 23.87 7.88 -3.30
C GLY A 25 22.98 8.93 -2.65
N LYS A 26 21.66 8.72 -2.63
CA LYS A 26 20.71 9.71 -2.13
C LYS A 26 19.88 9.12 -1.00
N GLY A 27 19.73 9.87 0.10
CA GLY A 27 19.08 9.41 1.33
C GLY A 27 17.62 9.01 1.12
N ALA A 28 16.97 8.51 2.18
CA ALA A 28 15.58 8.03 2.17
C ALA A 28 14.54 9.05 1.63
N ALA A 29 14.92 10.32 1.50
CA ALA A 29 14.10 11.42 0.99
C ALA A 29 13.96 11.45 -0.55
N ASP A 30 14.91 10.92 -1.32
CA ASP A 30 14.92 11.06 -2.78
C ASP A 30 14.29 9.88 -3.53
N ASN A 31 14.02 8.76 -2.84
CA ASN A 31 13.41 7.57 -3.43
C ASN A 31 11.94 7.83 -3.77
N LYS A 32 11.64 7.79 -5.08
CA LYS A 32 10.33 8.14 -5.62
C LYS A 32 9.44 6.92 -5.81
N TYR A 33 10.00 5.71 -5.87
CA TYR A 33 9.24 4.49 -6.12
C TYR A 33 9.28 3.58 -4.90
N THR A 34 8.22 2.79 -4.74
CA THR A 34 8.15 1.78 -3.69
C THR A 34 7.50 0.52 -4.22
N LEU A 35 8.13 -0.62 -3.96
CA LEU A 35 7.55 -1.94 -4.15
C LEU A 35 7.28 -2.55 -2.77
N SER A 36 6.06 -3.04 -2.54
CA SER A 36 5.62 -3.54 -1.23
C SER A 36 4.94 -4.89 -1.30
N THR A 37 4.99 -5.65 -0.20
CA THR A 37 4.25 -6.90 -0.03
C THR A 37 3.73 -7.06 1.41
N SER A 38 2.67 -7.86 1.60
CA SER A 38 2.09 -8.13 2.93
C SER A 38 2.86 -9.20 3.69
N LEU A 39 3.22 -8.90 4.93
CA LEU A 39 3.76 -9.88 5.89
C LEU A 39 2.66 -10.53 6.72
N TRP A 40 1.62 -9.78 7.06
CA TRP A 40 0.57 -10.23 7.96
C TRP A 40 -0.73 -9.47 7.70
N THR A 41 -1.87 -10.16 7.88
CA THR A 41 -3.19 -9.53 7.85
C THR A 41 -4.06 -10.13 8.95
N THR A 42 -4.82 -9.28 9.62
CA THR A 42 -5.86 -9.70 10.56
C THR A 42 -7.20 -9.07 10.20
N HIS A 43 -8.28 -9.76 10.51
CA HIS A 43 -9.64 -9.25 10.39
C HIS A 43 -10.21 -8.99 11.79
N PHE A 44 -10.84 -7.84 12.02
CA PHE A 44 -11.39 -7.49 13.34
C PHE A 44 -12.62 -8.32 13.71
N ASN A 45 -13.35 -8.85 12.71
CA ASN A 45 -14.43 -9.82 12.89
C ASN A 45 -14.20 -11.04 11.98
N PRO A 46 -13.41 -12.04 12.44
CA PRO A 46 -13.07 -13.18 11.62
C PRO A 46 -14.28 -14.11 11.44
N GLN A 47 -14.72 -14.28 10.19
CA GLN A 47 -15.63 -15.37 9.81
C GLN A 47 -14.83 -16.55 9.24
N PRO A 48 -15.34 -17.79 9.30
CA PRO A 48 -14.61 -18.99 8.84
C PRO A 48 -14.13 -18.91 7.39
N ASP A 49 -14.82 -18.13 6.56
CA ASP A 49 -14.55 -18.00 5.12
C ASP A 49 -13.55 -16.88 4.78
N HIS A 50 -13.04 -16.13 5.77
CA HIS A 50 -12.12 -15.02 5.54
C HIS A 50 -10.68 -15.51 5.31
N ASN A 51 -10.16 -15.24 4.11
CA ASN A 51 -8.77 -15.46 3.77
C ASN A 51 -7.84 -14.48 4.51
N ASN A 52 -6.98 -14.99 5.40
CA ASN A 52 -5.94 -14.21 6.12
C ASN A 52 -4.60 -14.13 5.36
N THR A 53 -4.56 -14.60 4.11
CA THR A 53 -3.42 -14.56 3.21
C THR A 53 -3.77 -13.75 1.95
N GLN A 54 -3.77 -12.42 2.10
CA GLN A 54 -4.10 -11.47 1.04
C GLN A 54 -3.11 -11.48 -0.15
N HIS A 55 -1.91 -12.04 -0.04
CA HIS A 55 -0.91 -12.07 -1.13
C HIS A 55 -0.71 -10.70 -1.81
N PHE A 56 -0.57 -9.65 -0.99
CA PHE A 56 -0.47 -8.28 -1.49
C PHE A 56 0.86 -8.04 -2.21
N ILE A 57 0.80 -7.40 -3.37
CA ILE A 57 1.94 -6.78 -4.07
C ILE A 57 1.51 -5.38 -4.50
N GLY A 58 2.22 -4.36 -4.03
CA GLY A 58 1.93 -2.95 -4.33
C GLY A 58 3.09 -2.25 -5.00
N PHE A 59 2.77 -1.36 -5.93
CA PHE A 59 3.72 -0.41 -6.51
C PHE A 59 3.19 1.01 -6.31
N GLU A 60 4.04 1.90 -5.80
CA GLU A 60 3.71 3.29 -5.49
C GLU A 60 4.78 4.23 -6.03
N ARG A 61 4.37 5.41 -6.51
CA ARG A 61 5.23 6.53 -6.86
C ARG A 61 4.84 7.74 -6.01
N ARG A 62 5.83 8.37 -5.36
CA ARG A 62 5.69 9.58 -4.52
C ARG A 62 6.38 10.78 -5.17
N GLY A 63 5.80 11.96 -4.97
CA GLY A 63 6.34 13.24 -5.44
C GLY A 63 5.29 14.19 -5.98
N ASP A 64 5.76 15.32 -6.51
CA ASP A 64 4.89 16.42 -6.94
C ASP A 64 4.36 16.22 -8.36
N ASN A 65 3.39 17.06 -8.74
CA ASN A 65 2.80 17.16 -10.08
C ASN A 65 2.15 15.86 -10.60
N MET A 66 1.78 14.93 -9.71
CA MET A 66 1.13 13.67 -10.08
C MET A 66 -0.38 13.68 -9.86
N VAL A 67 -0.84 14.40 -8.85
CA VAL A 67 -2.26 14.56 -8.53
C VAL A 67 -2.62 16.01 -8.79
N SER A 68 -3.47 16.26 -9.78
CA SER A 68 -3.85 17.62 -10.22
C SER A 68 -4.78 18.35 -9.24
N ILE A 69 -5.19 17.69 -8.15
CA ILE A 69 -6.12 18.24 -7.17
C ILE A 69 -5.29 18.97 -6.10
N PRO A 70 -5.40 20.32 -5.98
CA PRO A 70 -4.63 21.09 -5.00
C PRO A 70 -5.28 20.97 -3.61
N LEU A 71 -5.35 19.76 -3.06
CA LEU A 71 -5.98 19.54 -1.75
C LEU A 71 -5.25 20.28 -0.62
N ASN A 72 -3.96 20.57 -0.78
CA ASN A 72 -3.18 21.41 0.13
C ASN A 72 -3.78 22.81 0.31
N THR A 73 -4.36 23.40 -0.74
CA THR A 73 -5.02 24.72 -0.64
C THR A 73 -6.32 24.67 0.18
N ARG A 74 -6.97 23.50 0.25
CA ARG A 74 -8.20 23.28 1.03
C ARG A 74 -7.93 22.75 2.44
N PHE A 75 -6.86 21.98 2.59
CA PHE A 75 -6.46 21.34 3.84
C PHE A 75 -4.99 21.70 4.13
N PRO A 76 -4.74 22.77 4.91
CA PRO A 76 -3.39 23.21 5.25
C PRO A 76 -2.53 22.12 5.92
N ALA A 77 -3.18 21.14 6.57
CA ALA A 77 -2.53 19.96 7.12
C ALA A 77 -1.76 19.14 6.07
N LEU A 78 -2.10 19.26 4.78
CA LEU A 78 -1.44 18.57 3.68
C LEU A 78 -0.29 19.38 3.05
N ASN A 79 0.00 20.60 3.52
CA ASN A 79 1.07 21.44 2.93
C ASN A 79 2.45 20.78 2.96
N ASN A 80 2.68 19.92 3.95
CA ASN A 80 3.93 19.19 4.14
C ASN A 80 3.79 17.70 3.76
N ALA A 81 2.68 17.32 3.11
CA ALA A 81 2.44 15.95 2.69
C ALA A 81 2.79 15.78 1.21
N THR A 82 3.48 14.69 0.91
CA THR A 82 3.94 14.34 -0.43
C THR A 82 2.82 13.59 -1.17
N PRO A 83 2.37 14.07 -2.34
CA PRO A 83 1.40 13.34 -3.14
C PRO A 83 1.96 12.00 -3.64
N LEU A 84 1.07 11.05 -3.89
CA LEU A 84 1.42 9.74 -4.42
C LEU A 84 0.33 9.16 -5.31
N LEU A 85 0.75 8.21 -6.16
CA LEU A 85 -0.13 7.31 -6.91
C LEU A 85 0.40 5.88 -6.84
N GLY A 86 -0.50 4.91 -6.92
CA GLY A 86 -0.09 3.52 -6.91
C GLY A 86 -1.18 2.57 -7.34
N PHE A 87 -0.78 1.32 -7.45
CA PHE A 87 -1.68 0.20 -7.63
C PHE A 87 -1.20 -0.99 -6.81
N ALA A 88 -2.13 -1.84 -6.40
CA ALA A 88 -1.83 -3.08 -5.70
C ALA A 88 -2.68 -4.22 -6.22
N PHE A 89 -2.06 -5.40 -6.30
CA PHE A 89 -2.70 -6.67 -6.59
C PHE A 89 -2.77 -7.47 -5.29
N PHE A 90 -3.93 -8.04 -4.99
CA PHE A 90 -4.14 -8.85 -3.79
C PHE A 90 -5.32 -9.79 -4.00
N ASN A 91 -5.42 -10.80 -3.14
CA ASN A 91 -6.62 -11.61 -3.02
C ASN A 91 -7.51 -11.01 -1.94
N ASN A 92 -8.77 -10.73 -2.27
CA ASN A 92 -9.73 -10.24 -1.27
C ASN A 92 -10.07 -11.35 -0.25
N SER A 93 -10.90 -11.00 0.74
CA SER A 93 -11.30 -11.92 1.81
C SER A 93 -11.97 -13.21 1.32
N PHE A 94 -12.45 -13.26 0.07
CA PHE A 94 -13.07 -14.43 -0.58
C PHE A 94 -12.14 -15.09 -1.62
N SER A 95 -10.83 -14.82 -1.54
CA SER A 95 -9.81 -15.36 -2.44
C SER A 95 -9.99 -14.99 -3.92
N GLN A 96 -10.68 -13.89 -4.23
CA GLN A 96 -10.77 -13.37 -5.58
C GLN A 96 -9.63 -12.38 -5.85
N SER A 97 -8.97 -12.55 -6.99
CA SER A 97 -7.94 -11.60 -7.45
C SER A 97 -8.56 -10.22 -7.63
N SER A 98 -7.97 -9.26 -6.94
CA SER A 98 -8.44 -7.88 -6.84
C SER A 98 -7.30 -6.91 -7.10
N VAL A 99 -7.67 -5.74 -7.61
CA VAL A 99 -6.76 -4.64 -7.89
C VAL A 99 -7.25 -3.41 -7.15
N TYR A 100 -6.37 -2.73 -6.45
CA TYR A 100 -6.63 -1.41 -5.87
C TYR A 100 -5.78 -0.38 -6.61
N ALA A 101 -6.41 0.54 -7.33
CA ALA A 101 -5.73 1.70 -7.94
C ALA A 101 -6.05 2.94 -7.12
N TYR A 102 -5.03 3.70 -6.73
CA TYR A 102 -5.18 4.76 -5.73
C TYR A 102 -4.28 5.96 -5.94
N ALA A 103 -4.70 7.08 -5.35
CA ALA A 103 -3.90 8.27 -5.14
C ALA A 103 -3.97 8.68 -3.67
N GLY A 104 -3.02 9.47 -3.19
CA GLY A 104 -2.98 9.80 -1.77
C GLY A 104 -1.92 10.80 -1.38
N TYR A 105 -1.67 10.85 -0.07
CA TYR A 105 -0.67 11.72 0.56
C TYR A 105 0.09 10.95 1.64
N ASP A 106 1.42 11.10 1.64
CA ASP A 106 2.36 10.61 2.66
C ASP A 106 2.88 11.83 3.45
N TYR A 107 2.74 11.82 4.77
CA TYR A 107 3.17 12.88 5.67
C TYR A 107 4.19 12.34 6.67
N ASN A 108 5.45 12.77 6.54
CA ASN A 108 6.49 12.47 7.52
C ASN A 108 6.33 13.41 8.73
N PHE A 109 5.76 12.91 9.82
CA PHE A 109 5.61 13.68 11.07
C PHE A 109 6.86 13.66 11.95
N TRP A 110 7.80 12.76 11.67
CA TRP A 110 9.12 12.72 12.29
C TRP A 110 10.16 12.27 11.27
N GLN A 111 11.31 12.94 11.22
CA GLN A 111 12.39 12.61 10.29
C GLN A 111 13.77 12.87 10.90
N ARG A 112 14.70 11.97 10.62
CA ARG A 112 16.16 12.07 10.83
C ARG A 112 16.85 11.60 9.55
N GLU A 113 18.18 11.75 9.50
CA GLU A 113 19.02 11.48 8.32
C GLU A 113 18.66 10.19 7.55
N ASN A 114 18.42 9.08 8.26
CA ASN A 114 18.11 7.78 7.65
C ASN A 114 16.78 7.17 8.11
N SER A 115 15.98 7.88 8.90
CA SER A 115 14.78 7.33 9.54
C SER A 115 13.63 8.32 9.48
N ALA A 116 12.43 7.85 9.18
CA ALA A 116 11.22 8.67 9.24
C ALA A 116 10.03 7.87 9.77
N MET A 117 9.14 8.53 10.50
CA MET A 117 7.81 8.02 10.79
C MET A 117 6.82 8.80 9.94
N PHE A 118 5.90 8.09 9.31
CA PHE A 118 4.96 8.68 8.38
C PHE A 118 3.53 8.23 8.65
N ALA A 119 2.60 9.13 8.37
CA ALA A 119 1.19 8.84 8.23
C ALA A 119 0.84 8.94 6.75
N LYS A 120 0.08 7.98 6.24
CA LYS A 120 -0.34 7.96 4.84
C LYS A 120 -1.84 7.75 4.75
N VAL A 121 -2.46 8.40 3.78
CA VAL A 121 -3.85 8.13 3.41
C VAL A 121 -3.92 7.97 1.90
N THR A 122 -4.53 6.88 1.47
CA THR A 122 -4.80 6.61 0.07
C THR A 122 -6.30 6.50 -0.15
N ALA A 123 -6.78 6.92 -1.31
CA ALA A 123 -8.14 6.73 -1.75
C ALA A 123 -8.16 6.34 -3.22
N GLY A 124 -9.12 5.50 -3.59
CA GLY A 124 -9.21 5.01 -4.95
C GLY A 124 -10.30 3.97 -5.11
N PHE A 125 -10.08 3.06 -6.05
CA PHE A 125 -11.06 2.06 -6.42
C PHE A 125 -10.46 0.66 -6.36
N ILE A 126 -11.20 -0.24 -5.72
CA ILE A 126 -10.91 -1.66 -5.70
C ILE A 126 -11.80 -2.35 -6.72
N HIS A 127 -11.22 -3.05 -7.68
CA HIS A 127 -11.93 -3.92 -8.60
C HIS A 127 -11.61 -5.39 -8.28
N GLY A 128 -12.63 -6.25 -8.21
CA GLY A 128 -12.42 -7.70 -8.01
C GLY A 128 -13.48 -8.42 -7.18
N TYR A 129 -14.36 -7.68 -6.48
CA TYR A 129 -15.51 -8.26 -5.77
C TYR A 129 -16.61 -8.61 -6.77
N ARG A 130 -16.63 -9.87 -7.23
CA ARG A 130 -17.55 -10.35 -8.28
C ARG A 130 -18.58 -11.33 -7.71
N ASN A 131 -19.70 -11.47 -8.43
CA ASN A 131 -20.78 -12.42 -8.16
C ASN A 131 -21.46 -12.18 -6.79
N GLU A 132 -21.64 -13.21 -5.98
CA GLU A 132 -22.40 -13.22 -4.72
C GLU A 132 -21.88 -12.25 -3.63
N TYR A 133 -20.66 -11.72 -3.81
CA TYR A 133 -20.01 -10.80 -2.88
C TYR A 133 -20.00 -9.35 -3.38
N GLN A 134 -20.74 -9.05 -4.44
CA GLN A 134 -20.87 -7.68 -4.96
C GLN A 134 -21.44 -6.74 -3.89
N ASP A 135 -22.51 -7.14 -3.20
CA ASP A 135 -23.19 -6.30 -2.21
C ASP A 135 -22.46 -6.19 -0.84
N LYS A 136 -21.36 -6.91 -0.65
CA LYS A 136 -20.57 -6.88 0.60
C LYS A 136 -19.68 -5.64 0.71
N VAL A 137 -19.55 -4.85 -0.36
CA VAL A 137 -18.80 -3.59 -0.35
C VAL A 137 -19.72 -2.46 -0.81
N PRO A 138 -19.82 -1.35 -0.05
CA PRO A 138 -20.67 -0.21 -0.43
C PRO A 138 -20.36 0.29 -1.85
N PHE A 139 -21.40 0.70 -2.59
CA PHE A 139 -21.32 1.27 -3.95
C PHE A 139 -20.78 0.35 -5.06
N ASN A 140 -20.85 -0.98 -4.87
CA ASN A 140 -20.32 -1.93 -5.82
C ASN A 140 -21.35 -2.40 -6.88
N HIS A 141 -21.72 -1.52 -7.81
CA HIS A 141 -22.68 -1.88 -8.88
C HIS A 141 -22.03 -2.61 -10.08
N PHE A 142 -20.70 -2.65 -10.17
CA PHE A 142 -19.95 -3.22 -11.33
C PHE A 142 -18.71 -4.06 -10.94
N GLY A 143 -18.66 -4.59 -9.72
CA GLY A 143 -17.47 -5.26 -9.20
C GLY A 143 -16.31 -4.31 -8.84
N THR A 144 -16.60 -3.01 -8.77
CA THR A 144 -15.68 -1.93 -8.40
C THR A 144 -16.27 -1.13 -7.24
N SER A 145 -15.50 -0.92 -6.18
CA SER A 145 -15.93 -0.18 -5.00
C SER A 145 -14.92 0.90 -4.60
N PRO A 146 -15.37 2.09 -4.16
CA PRO A 146 -14.48 3.09 -3.59
C PRO A 146 -13.88 2.60 -2.28
N ALA A 147 -12.60 2.87 -2.07
CA ALA A 147 -11.89 2.57 -0.83
C ALA A 147 -11.02 3.73 -0.40
N ALA A 148 -10.85 3.88 0.91
CA ALA A 148 -9.87 4.76 1.51
C ALA A 148 -9.12 3.96 2.59
N VAL A 149 -7.79 4.01 2.54
CA VAL A 149 -6.91 3.25 3.41
C VAL A 149 -5.97 4.22 4.12
N PRO A 150 -6.20 4.52 5.41
CA PRO A 150 -5.22 5.19 6.24
C PRO A 150 -4.17 4.18 6.73
N SER A 151 -2.94 4.64 6.89
CA SER A 151 -1.82 3.85 7.38
C SER A 151 -0.81 4.67 8.16
N LEU A 152 -0.06 3.98 9.01
CA LEU A 152 1.07 4.51 9.76
C LEU A 152 2.28 3.62 9.50
N GLY A 153 3.46 4.22 9.37
CA GLY A 153 4.65 3.45 9.07
C GLY A 153 5.95 4.08 9.54
N PHE A 154 6.99 3.27 9.42
CA PHE A 154 8.36 3.63 9.71
C PHE A 154 9.23 3.32 8.49
N ARG A 155 10.08 4.27 8.12
CA ARG A 155 11.03 4.16 7.00
C ARG A 155 12.43 4.19 7.57
N TYR A 156 13.28 3.25 7.16
CA TYR A 156 14.70 3.22 7.50
C TYR A 156 15.50 2.91 6.23
N LYS A 157 16.29 3.89 5.78
CA LYS A 157 17.01 3.85 4.49
C LYS A 157 16.04 3.49 3.35
N GLN A 158 16.33 2.43 2.57
CA GLN A 158 15.49 1.94 1.47
C GLN A 158 14.31 1.09 1.96
N MET A 159 14.18 0.73 3.23
CA MET A 159 13.11 -0.13 3.70
C MET A 159 12.00 0.67 4.37
N ASN A 160 10.75 0.24 4.23
CA ASN A 160 9.64 0.72 5.06
C ASN A 160 8.83 -0.46 5.61
N ALA A 161 8.21 -0.22 6.77
CA ALA A 161 7.18 -1.07 7.34
C ALA A 161 5.94 -0.21 7.56
N GLU A 162 4.79 -0.70 7.15
CA GLU A 162 3.54 0.07 7.13
C GLU A 162 2.38 -0.78 7.67
N LEU A 163 1.66 -0.23 8.63
CA LEU A 163 0.41 -0.79 9.14
C LEU A 163 -0.77 -0.06 8.48
N ALA A 164 -1.46 -0.75 7.59
CA ALA A 164 -2.63 -0.25 6.89
C ALA A 164 -3.93 -0.71 7.56
N VAL A 165 -4.89 0.20 7.72
CA VAL A 165 -6.22 -0.10 8.28
C VAL A 165 -7.22 -0.24 7.14
N LEU A 166 -7.83 -1.41 7.02
CA LEU A 166 -8.75 -1.77 5.94
C LEU A 166 -10.20 -1.45 6.34
N GLY A 167 -10.45 -0.21 6.76
CA GLY A 167 -11.74 0.22 7.30
C GLY A 167 -12.13 -0.56 8.58
N VAL A 168 -13.38 -1.03 8.65
CA VAL A 168 -13.85 -1.89 9.76
C VAL A 168 -13.45 -3.36 9.62
N SER A 169 -12.84 -3.73 8.48
CA SER A 169 -12.62 -5.13 8.11
C SER A 169 -11.37 -5.72 8.76
N GLY A 170 -10.32 -4.92 8.98
CA GLY A 170 -9.07 -5.44 9.52
C GLY A 170 -7.87 -4.50 9.39
N ALA A 171 -6.69 -5.07 9.59
CA ALA A 171 -5.41 -4.39 9.46
C ALA A 171 -4.38 -5.28 8.75
N MET A 172 -3.49 -4.66 8.00
CA MET A 172 -2.44 -5.34 7.22
C MET A 172 -1.08 -4.73 7.52
N LEU A 173 -0.09 -5.57 7.80
CA LEU A 173 1.31 -5.18 7.90
C LEU A 173 2.01 -5.42 6.56
N LEU A 174 2.58 -4.36 6.02
CA LEU A 174 3.31 -4.32 4.77
C LEU A 174 4.80 -4.08 5.04
N ILE A 175 5.64 -4.63 4.17
CA ILE A 175 7.05 -4.26 4.04
C ILE A 175 7.29 -3.78 2.62
N GLY A 176 8.11 -2.74 2.46
CA GLY A 176 8.41 -2.17 1.16
C GLY A 176 9.87 -1.76 0.99
N TYR A 177 10.30 -1.74 -0.26
CA TYR A 177 11.61 -1.28 -0.71
C TYR A 177 11.43 0.00 -1.55
N ASN A 178 12.18 1.04 -1.21
CA ASN A 178 12.11 2.38 -1.76
C ASN A 178 13.36 2.63 -2.63
N PHE A 179 13.17 3.10 -3.86
CA PHE A 179 14.24 3.39 -4.84
C PHE A 179 13.88 4.56 -5.77
#